data_AF-A0A7X8X5A9-F1
#
_entry.id   AF-A0A7X8X5A9-F1
#
_cell.length_a   1.000
_cell.length_b   1.000
_cell.length_c   1.000
_cell.angle_alpha   90.00
_cell.angle_beta   90.00
_cell.angle_gamma   90.00
#
_symmetry.space_group_name_H-M   'P 1'
#
loop_
_entity.id
_entity.type
_entity.pdbx_description
1 polymer ?
#
loop_
_entity_poly.entity_id
_entity_poly.type
_entity_poly.pdbx_seq_one_letter_code
_entity_poly.pdbx_strand_id
1 'polypeptide(L)'
;MICSILNDVIGPVMMGPSSSHTAGPCRIGNLARALLDEEILEAEIVFDKRGSFAATYHGQGSDYGFIGGLLGMTPDDEKLAQSLAVADEKGMRYNFVVGDLEDVHPNAALLNLRGRKKEISILARSLGGSMIEIVSLNGRPLHITGEVNTLVIV
;
A
#
# COMPACT_ATOMS: atom_id res chain seq x y z
N MET A 1 -2.45 25.86 -1.95
CA MET A 1 -2.94 24.47 -1.96
C MET A 1 -4.28 24.50 -2.68
N ILE A 2 -4.39 23.83 -3.83
CA ILE A 2 -5.65 23.69 -4.56
C ILE A 2 -6.34 22.46 -3.98
N CYS A 3 -7.59 22.58 -3.57
CA CYS A 3 -8.39 21.48 -3.02
C CYS A 3 -9.47 21.10 -4.04
N SER A 4 -9.61 19.81 -4.31
CA SER A 4 -10.60 19.22 -5.21
C SER A 4 -11.75 18.63 -4.40
N ILE A 5 -12.99 19.06 -4.69
CA ILE A 5 -14.18 18.48 -4.06
C ILE A 5 -14.32 16.97 -4.34
N LEU A 6 -13.83 16.50 -5.49
CA LEU A 6 -13.95 15.10 -5.89
C LEU A 6 -12.91 14.24 -5.18
N ASN A 7 -11.65 14.69 -5.14
CA ASN A 7 -10.56 13.85 -4.63
C ASN A 7 -10.35 14.01 -3.12
N ASP A 8 -10.49 15.22 -2.59
CA ASP A 8 -10.06 15.54 -1.22
C ASP A 8 -11.24 15.54 -0.22
N VAL A 9 -12.47 15.65 -0.73
CA VAL A 9 -13.69 15.72 0.11
C VAL A 9 -14.58 14.49 -0.06
N ILE A 10 -14.99 14.17 -1.29
CA ILE A 10 -15.84 12.99 -1.56
C ILE A 10 -15.02 11.69 -1.51
N GLY A 11 -13.73 11.76 -1.83
CA GLY A 11 -12.85 10.60 -1.91
C GLY A 11 -13.03 9.84 -3.24
N PRO A 12 -12.10 8.92 -3.58
CA PRO A 12 -12.16 8.22 -4.84
C PRO A 12 -13.30 7.19 -4.86
N VAL A 13 -13.68 6.80 -6.08
CA VAL A 13 -14.45 5.57 -6.30
C VAL A 13 -13.60 4.40 -5.80
N MET A 14 -14.16 3.58 -4.92
CA MET A 14 -13.46 2.45 -4.31
C MET A 14 -14.43 1.36 -3.86
N MET A 15 -13.93 0.13 -3.75
CA MET A 15 -14.53 -0.90 -2.94
C MET A 15 -14.24 -0.61 -1.46
N GLY A 16 -15.30 -0.62 -0.64
CA GLY A 16 -15.22 -0.38 0.80
C GLY A 16 -14.42 -1.46 1.55
N PRO A 17 -14.26 -1.32 2.88
CA PRO A 17 -15.02 -0.42 3.75
C PRO A 17 -14.39 0.96 3.98
N SER A 18 -13.09 1.16 3.68
CA SER A 18 -12.37 2.35 4.17
C SER A 18 -11.42 2.98 3.14
N SER A 19 -11.46 4.30 3.02
CA SER A 19 -10.56 5.03 2.11
C SER A 19 -9.11 5.03 2.60
N SER A 20 -8.90 5.16 3.90
CA SER A 20 -7.56 5.14 4.51
C SER A 20 -7.02 3.73 4.71
N HIS A 21 -7.90 2.75 4.96
CA HIS A 21 -7.50 1.39 5.31
C HIS A 21 -7.70 0.38 4.19
N THR A 22 -8.33 0.74 3.07
CA THR A 22 -8.49 -0.16 1.91
C THR A 22 -7.91 0.47 0.66
N ALA A 23 -8.45 1.62 0.26
CA ALA A 23 -8.02 2.29 -0.97
C ALA A 23 -6.59 2.85 -0.86
N GLY A 24 -6.22 3.44 0.27
CA GLY A 24 -4.85 3.87 0.56
C GLY A 24 -3.83 2.74 0.41
N PRO A 25 -3.96 1.63 1.16
CA PRO A 25 -3.14 0.43 1.00
C PRO A 25 -3.07 -0.10 -0.44
N CYS A 26 -4.19 -0.12 -1.16
CA CYS A 26 -4.23 -0.52 -2.57
C CYS A 26 -3.41 0.42 -3.48
N ARG A 27 -3.51 1.73 -3.28
CA ARG A 27 -2.68 2.71 -4.00
C ARG A 27 -1.19 2.57 -3.67
N ILE A 28 -0.86 2.33 -2.40
CA ILE A 28 0.54 2.07 -1.98
C ILE A 28 1.07 0.82 -2.66
N GLY A 29 0.30 -0.29 -2.65
CA GLY A 29 0.68 -1.53 -3.32
C GLY A 29 0.92 -1.35 -4.82
N ASN A 30 0.08 -0.58 -5.51
CA ASN A 30 0.26 -0.28 -6.94
C ASN A 30 1.56 0.48 -7.23
N LEU A 31 1.86 1.51 -6.44
CA LEU A 31 3.11 2.26 -6.60
C LEU A 31 4.32 1.39 -6.25
N ALA A 32 4.22 0.58 -5.20
CA ALA A 32 5.29 -0.33 -4.80
C ALA A 32 5.58 -1.37 -5.89
N ARG A 33 4.53 -1.92 -6.51
CA ARG A 33 4.64 -2.81 -7.68
C ARG A 33 5.34 -2.11 -8.85
N ALA A 34 4.98 -0.86 -9.14
CA ALA A 34 5.62 -0.07 -10.19
C ALA A 34 7.11 0.22 -9.88
N LEU A 35 7.46 0.46 -8.62
CA LEU A 35 8.85 0.69 -8.19
C LEU A 35 9.71 -0.59 -8.26
N LEU A 36 9.15 -1.76 -7.99
CA LEU A 36 9.87 -3.02 -8.17
C LEU A 36 10.09 -3.32 -9.65
N ASP A 37 9.11 -2.99 -10.49
CA ASP A 37 9.13 -3.19 -11.95
C ASP A 37 9.34 -4.68 -12.34
N GLU A 38 8.77 -5.58 -11.55
CA GLU A 38 8.57 -7.00 -11.89
C GLU A 38 7.42 -7.59 -11.07
N GLU A 39 7.09 -8.84 -11.33
CA GLU A 39 6.09 -9.59 -10.55
C GLU A 39 6.55 -9.77 -9.09
N ILE A 40 5.64 -9.48 -8.15
CA ILE A 40 5.86 -9.67 -6.71
C ILE A 40 5.71 -11.17 -6.39
N LEU A 41 6.79 -11.78 -5.92
CA LEU A 41 6.80 -13.20 -5.51
C LEU A 41 6.64 -13.37 -4.01
N GLU A 42 7.22 -12.45 -3.23
CA GLU A 42 7.06 -12.36 -1.78
C GLU A 42 6.77 -10.93 -1.34
N ALA A 43 5.87 -10.78 -0.38
CA ALA A 43 5.58 -9.51 0.28
C ALA A 43 5.49 -9.68 1.79
N GLU A 44 6.33 -8.97 2.52
CA GLU A 44 6.17 -8.76 3.95
C GLU A 44 5.69 -7.33 4.21
N ILE A 45 4.60 -7.21 4.94
CA ILE A 45 4.00 -5.92 5.27
C ILE A 45 4.05 -5.76 6.79
N VAL A 46 4.82 -4.78 7.24
CA VAL A 46 5.05 -4.50 8.66
C VAL A 46 4.25 -3.26 9.07
N PHE A 47 3.48 -3.39 10.14
CA PHE A 47 2.77 -2.29 10.79
C PHE A 47 3.41 -1.97 12.14
N ASP A 48 3.46 -0.68 12.50
CA ASP A 48 3.84 -0.30 13.85
C ASP A 48 2.76 -0.75 14.84
N LYS A 49 3.17 -1.35 15.95
CA LYS A 49 2.28 -1.86 17.02
C LYS A 49 1.41 -0.80 17.66
N ARG A 50 1.80 0.48 17.59
CA ARG A 50 1.04 1.63 18.07
C ARG A 50 0.17 2.25 16.96
N GLY A 51 0.35 1.81 15.72
CA GLY A 51 -0.38 2.28 14.55
C GLY A 51 -1.81 1.73 14.45
N SER A 52 -2.67 2.45 13.74
CA SER A 52 -4.04 2.07 13.45
C SER A 52 -4.12 0.81 12.60
N PHE A 53 -3.20 0.62 11.65
CA PHE A 53 -3.17 -0.60 10.84
C PHE A 53 -2.99 -1.85 11.69
N ALA A 54 -2.04 -1.87 12.63
CA ALA A 54 -1.81 -3.05 13.48
C ALA A 54 -3.08 -3.50 14.23
N ALA A 55 -3.92 -2.56 14.65
CA ALA A 55 -5.15 -2.86 15.38
C ALA A 55 -6.32 -3.28 14.47
N THR A 56 -6.32 -2.90 13.19
CA THR A 56 -7.54 -2.93 12.37
C THR A 56 -7.37 -3.51 10.97
N TYR A 57 -6.17 -3.90 10.55
CA TYR A 57 -5.89 -4.25 9.16
C TYR A 57 -6.82 -5.35 8.58
N HIS A 58 -7.22 -6.34 9.38
CA HIS A 58 -8.21 -7.32 8.96
C HIS A 58 -9.64 -6.76 8.86
N GLY A 59 -10.09 -6.02 9.88
CA GLY A 59 -11.46 -5.52 9.95
C GLY A 59 -11.76 -4.38 8.97
N GLN A 60 -10.73 -3.59 8.64
CA GLN A 60 -10.83 -2.44 7.74
C GLN A 60 -10.25 -2.72 6.35
N GLY A 61 -9.73 -3.93 6.11
CA GLY A 61 -9.32 -4.39 4.79
C GLY A 61 -7.98 -3.88 4.28
N SER A 62 -7.05 -3.56 5.17
CA SER A 62 -5.69 -3.14 4.77
C SER A 62 -4.89 -4.31 4.24
N ASP A 63 -5.14 -5.52 4.72
CA ASP A 63 -4.54 -6.74 4.18
C ASP A 63 -4.82 -6.90 2.68
N TYR A 64 -6.09 -7.11 2.32
CA TYR A 64 -6.47 -7.31 0.93
C TYR A 64 -6.28 -6.04 0.11
N GLY A 65 -6.30 -4.85 0.73
CA GLY A 65 -5.92 -3.60 0.09
C GLY A 65 -4.47 -3.63 -0.39
N PHE A 66 -3.50 -3.86 0.50
CA PHE A 66 -2.08 -3.94 0.12
C PHE A 66 -1.83 -5.04 -0.89
N ILE A 67 -2.35 -6.25 -0.65
CA ILE A 67 -2.12 -7.39 -1.55
C ILE A 67 -2.76 -7.16 -2.92
N GLY A 68 -3.97 -6.59 -2.98
CA GLY A 68 -4.62 -6.24 -4.24
C GLY A 68 -3.80 -5.25 -5.06
N GLY A 69 -3.29 -4.19 -4.41
CA GLY A 69 -2.41 -3.23 -5.07
C GLY A 69 -1.13 -3.87 -5.60
N LEU A 70 -0.51 -4.76 -4.82
CA LEU A 70 0.69 -5.50 -5.25
C LEU A 70 0.42 -6.46 -6.42
N LEU A 71 -0.79 -6.98 -6.52
CA LEU A 71 -1.27 -7.77 -7.66
C LEU A 71 -1.66 -6.92 -8.88
N GLY A 72 -1.70 -5.58 -8.73
CA GLY A 72 -2.06 -4.62 -9.78
C GLY A 72 -3.56 -4.33 -9.92
N MET A 73 -4.36 -4.65 -8.88
CA MET A 73 -5.77 -4.24 -8.81
C MET A 73 -5.87 -2.76 -8.46
N THR A 74 -6.91 -2.09 -8.91
CA THR A 74 -7.21 -0.70 -8.54
C THR A 74 -8.17 -0.64 -7.34
N PRO A 75 -8.28 0.50 -6.62
CA PRO A 75 -9.20 0.63 -5.50
C PRO A 75 -10.67 0.37 -5.82
N ASP A 76 -11.09 0.57 -7.07
CA ASP A 76 -12.45 0.35 -7.59
C ASP A 76 -12.67 -1.05 -8.19
N ASP A 77 -11.66 -1.93 -8.16
CA ASP A 77 -11.81 -3.31 -8.63
C ASP A 77 -12.75 -4.10 -7.72
N GLU A 78 -13.85 -4.62 -8.28
CA GLU A 78 -14.86 -5.41 -7.56
C GLU A 78 -14.26 -6.65 -6.87
N LYS A 79 -13.13 -7.16 -7.36
CA LYS A 79 -12.43 -8.33 -6.81
C LYS A 79 -11.38 -7.96 -5.78
N LEU A 80 -11.22 -6.69 -5.42
CA LEU A 80 -10.21 -6.25 -4.45
C LEU A 80 -10.31 -7.00 -3.12
N ALA A 81 -11.52 -7.24 -2.62
CA ALA A 81 -11.77 -7.99 -1.39
C ALA A 81 -11.36 -9.47 -1.46
N GLN A 82 -11.17 -10.02 -2.67
CA GLN A 82 -10.75 -11.39 -2.93
C GLN A 82 -9.23 -11.49 -3.20
N SER A 83 -8.49 -10.38 -3.09
CA SER A 83 -7.08 -10.33 -3.51
C SER A 83 -6.18 -11.33 -2.78
N LEU A 84 -6.47 -11.66 -1.51
CA LEU A 84 -5.73 -12.67 -0.76
C LEU A 84 -5.85 -14.06 -1.41
N ALA A 85 -7.06 -14.46 -1.79
CA ALA A 85 -7.30 -15.72 -2.50
C ALA A 85 -6.63 -15.72 -3.89
N VAL A 86 -6.69 -14.58 -4.60
CA VAL A 86 -6.00 -14.43 -5.90
C VAL A 86 -4.47 -14.52 -5.75
N ALA A 87 -3.91 -14.00 -4.65
CA ALA A 87 -2.49 -14.12 -4.36
C ALA A 87 -2.11 -15.59 -4.12
N ASP A 88 -2.91 -16.32 -3.34
CA ASP A 88 -2.70 -17.74 -3.07
C ASP A 88 -2.77 -18.58 -4.36
N GLU A 89 -3.76 -18.32 -5.22
CA GLU A 89 -3.91 -18.97 -6.54
C GLU A 89 -2.72 -18.73 -7.46
N LYS A 90 -2.14 -17.52 -7.41
CA LYS A 90 -0.94 -17.15 -8.16
C LYS A 90 0.36 -17.62 -7.52
N GLY A 91 0.31 -18.18 -6.30
CA GLY A 91 1.48 -18.62 -5.55
C GLY A 91 2.35 -17.47 -5.02
N MET A 92 1.82 -16.26 -4.92
CA MET A 92 2.49 -15.13 -4.26
C MET A 92 2.48 -15.36 -2.75
N ARG A 93 3.66 -15.41 -2.12
CA ARG A 93 3.75 -15.52 -0.66
C ARG A 93 3.59 -14.16 -0.02
N TYR A 94 2.86 -14.08 1.07
CA TYR A 94 2.77 -12.85 1.83
C TYR A 94 2.64 -13.12 3.33
N ASN A 95 3.08 -12.16 4.14
CA ASN A 95 2.83 -12.14 5.57
C ASN A 95 2.57 -10.72 6.06
N PHE A 96 1.91 -10.62 7.20
CA PHE A 96 1.70 -9.36 7.92
C PHE A 96 2.36 -9.47 9.28
N VAL A 97 3.16 -8.47 9.62
CA VAL A 97 3.93 -8.44 10.87
C VAL A 97 3.57 -7.18 11.63
N VAL A 98 3.39 -7.31 12.94
CA VAL A 98 3.26 -6.17 13.85
C VAL A 98 4.57 -6.01 14.62
N GLY A 99 5.20 -4.85 14.49
CA GLY A 99 6.53 -4.58 15.07
C GLY A 99 6.70 -3.12 15.48
N ASP A 100 7.94 -2.71 15.66
CA ASP A 100 8.30 -1.31 15.90
C ASP A 100 8.79 -0.69 14.58
N LEU A 101 8.16 0.41 14.16
CA LEU A 101 8.64 1.24 13.07
C LEU A 101 9.19 2.55 13.64
N GLU A 102 10.21 3.11 12.96
CA GLU A 102 10.71 4.46 13.28
C GLU A 102 9.65 5.54 12.97
N ASP A 103 8.80 5.28 11.99
CA ASP A 103 7.72 6.16 11.59
C ASP A 103 6.54 6.08 12.56
N VAL A 104 6.18 7.21 13.15
CA VAL A 104 5.11 7.31 14.15
C VAL A 104 3.74 7.63 13.54
N HIS A 105 3.63 7.76 12.21
CA HIS A 105 2.33 7.98 11.58
C HIS A 105 1.42 6.76 11.81
N PRO A 106 0.15 6.95 12.25
CA PRO A 106 -0.72 5.84 12.64
C PRO A 106 -1.00 4.84 11.51
N ASN A 107 -1.00 5.30 10.26
CA ASN A 107 -1.20 4.47 9.08
C ASN A 107 0.09 4.30 8.27
N ALA A 108 1.23 4.17 8.94
CA ALA A 108 2.50 3.81 8.31
C ALA A 108 2.58 2.29 8.07
N ALA A 109 3.18 1.90 6.96
CA ALA A 109 3.51 0.52 6.65
C ALA A 109 4.89 0.45 5.98
N LEU A 110 5.70 -0.52 6.41
CA LEU A 110 6.93 -0.91 5.73
C LEU A 110 6.64 -2.15 4.87
N LEU A 111 6.92 -2.07 3.57
CA LEU A 111 6.73 -3.15 2.62
C LEU A 111 8.11 -3.67 2.20
N ASN A 112 8.42 -4.91 2.54
CA ASN A 112 9.59 -5.62 2.03
C ASN A 112 9.12 -6.55 0.91
N LEU A 113 9.55 -6.27 -0.32
CA LEU A 113 9.01 -6.89 -1.53
C LEU A 113 10.13 -7.54 -2.31
N ARG A 114 9.90 -8.80 -2.70
CA ARG A 114 10.86 -9.56 -3.51
C ARG A 114 10.22 -10.04 -4.80
N GLY A 115 10.86 -9.74 -5.91
CA GLY A 115 10.53 -10.32 -7.21
C GLY A 115 11.51 -11.43 -7.58
N ARG A 116 11.72 -11.64 -8.88
CA ARG A 116 12.63 -12.67 -9.40
C ARG A 116 14.09 -12.24 -9.33
N LYS A 117 14.38 -10.95 -9.52
CA LYS A 117 15.74 -10.40 -9.64
C LYS A 117 16.02 -9.27 -8.66
N LYS A 118 14.99 -8.59 -8.19
CA LYS A 118 15.07 -7.40 -7.36
C LYS A 118 14.38 -7.63 -6.03
N GLU A 119 14.84 -6.87 -5.05
CA GLU A 119 14.20 -6.72 -3.76
C GLU A 119 14.18 -5.23 -3.42
N ILE A 120 13.07 -4.75 -2.89
CA ILE A 120 12.94 -3.37 -2.43
C ILE A 120 12.26 -3.31 -1.06
N SER A 121 12.61 -2.29 -0.30
CA SER A 121 11.95 -1.94 0.95
C SER A 121 11.35 -0.54 0.83
N ILE A 122 10.06 -0.40 1.10
CA ILE A 122 9.30 0.84 0.93
C ILE A 122 8.63 1.20 2.25
N LEU A 123 8.89 2.41 2.74
CA LEU A 123 8.11 2.99 3.84
C LEU A 123 7.06 3.94 3.26
N ALA A 124 5.79 3.70 3.57
CA ALA A 124 4.67 4.47 3.05
C ALA A 124 3.65 4.78 4.15
N ARG A 125 2.83 5.80 3.92
CA ARG A 125 1.76 6.25 4.82
C ARG A 125 0.46 6.45 4.05
N SER A 126 -0.67 6.07 4.65
CA SER A 126 -1.98 6.52 4.18
C SER A 126 -2.50 7.69 5.01
N LEU A 127 -2.75 8.83 4.36
CA LEU A 127 -3.07 10.10 5.00
C LEU A 127 -4.59 10.32 5.20
N GLY A 128 -5.43 9.41 4.70
CA GLY A 128 -6.89 9.57 4.67
C GLY A 128 -7.39 10.16 3.34
N GLY A 129 -8.69 9.98 3.06
CA GLY A 129 -9.25 10.36 1.74
C GLY A 129 -8.59 9.62 0.58
N SER A 130 -8.00 8.45 0.84
CA SER A 130 -7.15 7.69 -0.08
C SER A 130 -5.87 8.39 -0.51
N MET A 131 -5.50 9.54 0.07
CA MET A 131 -4.18 10.15 -0.10
C MET A 131 -3.11 9.25 0.53
N ILE A 132 -1.96 9.18 -0.12
CA ILE A 132 -0.83 8.34 0.29
C ILE A 132 0.46 9.12 0.11
N GLU A 133 1.51 8.68 0.79
CA GLU A 133 2.87 9.07 0.47
C GLU A 133 3.82 7.89 0.63
N ILE A 134 4.78 7.76 -0.27
CA ILE A 134 5.98 6.96 -0.05
C ILE A 134 7.06 7.90 0.45
N VAL A 135 7.65 7.56 1.59
CA VAL A 135 8.61 8.41 2.31
C VAL A 135 10.04 7.86 2.29
N SER A 136 10.20 6.57 1.95
CA SER A 136 11.52 5.94 1.80
C SER A 136 11.49 4.80 0.79
N LEU A 137 12.58 4.64 0.04
CA LEU A 137 12.86 3.49 -0.81
C LEU A 137 14.28 3.00 -0.51
N ASN A 138 14.41 1.73 -0.12
CA ASN A 138 15.66 1.08 0.27
C ASN A 138 16.44 1.88 1.33
N GLY A 139 15.73 2.41 2.32
CA GLY A 139 16.30 3.23 3.40
C GLY A 139 16.67 4.65 2.99
N ARG A 140 16.48 5.04 1.72
CA ARG A 140 16.74 6.41 1.25
C ARG A 140 15.45 7.24 1.31
N PRO A 141 15.47 8.39 2.01
CA PRO A 141 14.32 9.29 2.06
C PRO A 141 13.92 9.78 0.67
N LEU A 142 12.62 9.79 0.39
CA LEU A 142 12.04 10.41 -0.79
C LEU A 142 10.61 10.85 -0.50
N HIS A 143 9.93 11.52 -1.44
CA HIS A 143 8.53 11.91 -1.27
C HIS A 143 7.77 11.72 -2.57
N ILE A 144 6.90 10.70 -2.62
CA ILE A 144 6.04 10.40 -3.77
C ILE A 144 4.59 10.30 -3.28
N THR A 145 3.71 11.14 -3.81
CA THR A 145 2.28 11.15 -3.45
C THR A 145 1.40 10.38 -4.44
N GLY A 146 1.93 10.02 -5.60
CA GLY A 146 1.16 9.40 -6.69
C GLY A 146 0.16 10.35 -7.36
N GLU A 147 0.24 11.66 -7.12
CA GLU A 147 -0.62 12.68 -7.75
C GLU A 147 -0.06 13.18 -9.08
N VAL A 148 1.25 13.03 -9.29
CA VAL A 148 1.95 13.46 -10.49
C VAL A 148 2.81 12.32 -11.03
N ASN A 149 2.99 12.32 -12.35
CA ASN A 149 3.91 11.41 -13.00
C ASN A 149 5.32 11.62 -12.44
N THR A 150 5.91 10.56 -11.90
CA THR A 150 7.21 10.60 -11.23
C THR A 150 8.13 9.59 -11.90
N LEU A 151 9.33 10.02 -12.29
CA LEU A 151 10.38 9.16 -12.79
C LEU A 151 11.39 8.89 -11.66
N VAL A 152 11.60 7.62 -11.33
CA VAL A 152 12.62 7.19 -10.37
C VAL A 152 13.72 6.48 -11.14
N ILE A 153 14.97 6.91 -10.93
CA ILE A 153 16.17 6.31 -11.54
C ILE A 153 17.02 5.76 -10.40
N VAL A 154 17.24 4.44 -10.41
CA VAL A 154 17.98 3.67 -9.39
C VAL A 154 19.30 3.13 -9.92
#